data_AF-A0A354AYI9-F1
#
_entry.id   AF-A0A354AYI9-F1
#
_cell.length_a   1.000
_cell.length_b   1.000
_cell.length_c   1.000
_cell.angle_alpha   90.00
_cell.angle_beta   90.00
_cell.angle_gamma   90.00
#
_symmetry.space_group_name_H-M   'P 1'
#
loop_
_entity.id
_entity.type
_entity.pdbx_description
1 polymer ?
#
loop_
_entity_poly.entity_id
_entity_poly.type
_entity_poly.pdbx_seq_one_letter_code
_entity_poly.pdbx_strand_id
1 'polypeptide(L)' 'MNTLVLRHVPGGLYRRLKAVAAGLPGGPPTQRPNAEETRRWLEQQVWALPLLDHRQADEILGYGDDGLCS' A
#
# COMPACT_ATOMS: atom_id res chain seq x y z
N MET A 1 -11.22 -4.63 -18.18
CA MET A 1 -11.37 -5.62 -17.09
C MET A 1 -9.99 -6.21 -16.83
N ASN A 2 -9.31 -5.75 -15.79
CA ASN A 2 -7.94 -6.17 -15.51
C ASN A 2 -7.96 -7.33 -14.51
N THR A 3 -7.60 -8.52 -14.96
CA THR A 3 -7.51 -9.72 -14.12
C THR A 3 -6.07 -9.91 -13.71
N LEU A 4 -5.78 -9.72 -12.42
CA LEU A 4 -4.49 -10.10 -11.83
C LEU A 4 -4.43 -11.62 -11.67
N VAL A 5 -3.50 -12.27 -12.37
CA VAL A 5 -3.26 -13.72 -12.26
C VAL A 5 -2.06 -13.96 -11.36
N LEU A 6 -2.31 -14.42 -10.14
CA LEU A 6 -1.28 -14.84 -9.20
C LEU A 6 -0.92 -16.31 -9.44
N ARG A 7 0.37 -16.61 -9.68
CA ARG A 7 0.89 -17.98 -9.82
C ARG A 7 1.62 -18.39 -8.54
N HIS A 8 1.60 -19.68 -8.19
CA HIS A 8 2.25 -20.24 -6.99
C HIS A 8 1.77 -19.67 -5.65
N VAL A 9 0.47 -19.42 -5.50
CA VAL A 9 -0.09 -18.95 -4.22
C VAL A 9 -0.07 -20.12 -3.20
N PRO A 10 0.58 -19.98 -2.04
CA PRO A 10 0.53 -20.99 -0.98
C PRO A 10 -0.91 -21.28 -0.57
N GLY A 11 -1.26 -22.54 -0.34
CA GLY A 11 -2.66 -22.96 -0.15
C GLY A 11 -3.40 -22.25 1.00
N GLY A 12 -2.68 -21.83 2.04
CA GLY A 12 -3.24 -21.01 3.13
C GLY A 12 -3.60 -19.59 2.70
N LEU A 13 -2.79 -18.99 1.82
CA LEU A 13 -3.04 -17.65 1.27
C LEU A 13 -4.22 -17.69 0.28
N TYR A 14 -4.30 -18.71 -0.56
CA TYR A 14 -5.45 -18.91 -1.46
C TYR A 14 -6.77 -19.05 -0.69
N ARG A 15 -6.79 -19.85 0.38
CA ARG A 15 -7.98 -20.01 1.24
C ARG A 15 -8.41 -18.68 1.86
N ARG A 16 -7.47 -17.88 2.36
CA ARG A 16 -7.77 -16.55 2.91
C ARG A 16 -8.33 -15.62 1.83
N LEU A 17 -7.69 -15.52 0.67
CA LEU A 17 -8.16 -14.68 -0.44
C LEU A 17 -9.57 -15.07 -0.90
N LYS A 18 -9.84 -16.38 -0.99
CA LYS A 18 -11.17 -16.90 -1.34
C LYS A 18 -12.22 -16.57 -0.28
N ALA A 19 -11.87 -16.67 1.01
CA ALA A 19 -12.77 -16.29 2.10
C ALA A 19 -13.10 -14.79 2.09
N VAL A 20 -12.10 -13.94 1.79
CA VAL A 20 -12.28 -12.49 1.64
C VAL A 20 -13.17 -12.15 0.45
N ALA A 21 -12.92 -12.75 -0.71
CA ALA A 21 -13.76 -12.55 -1.90
C ALA A 21 -15.21 -13.03 -1.70
N ALA A 22 -15.40 -14.04 -0.83
CA ALA A 22 -16.71 -14.59 -0.49
C ALA A 22 -17.41 -13.88 0.69
N GLY A 23 -16.80 -12.85 1.31
CA GLY A 23 -17.37 -12.12 2.43
C GLY A 23 -17.58 -12.97 3.71
N LEU A 24 -16.83 -14.07 3.87
CA LEU A 24 -16.99 -14.98 5.00
C LEU A 24 -16.36 -14.40 6.29
N PRO A 25 -17.01 -14.56 7.46
CA PRO A 25 -16.49 -14.09 8.74
C PRO A 25 -15.21 -14.85 9.09
N GLY A 26 -14.07 -14.17 8.98
CA GLY A 26 -12.73 -14.77 8.98
C GLY A 26 -11.74 -14.11 8.01
N GLY A 27 -12.20 -13.13 7.23
CA GLY A 27 -11.33 -12.19 6.51
C GLY A 27 -10.49 -11.31 7.45
N PRO A 28 -9.44 -10.63 6.93
CA PRO A 28 -8.70 -9.62 7.68
C PRO A 28 -9.68 -8.55 8.19
N PRO A 29 -9.34 -7.86 9.30
CA PRO A 29 -10.26 -6.96 9.98
C PRO A 29 -11.00 -6.05 8.99
N THR A 30 -12.33 -6.16 9.00
CA THR A 30 -13.23 -5.45 8.08
C THR A 30 -13.19 -3.94 8.29
N GLN A 31 -12.74 -3.51 9.48
CA GLN A 31 -12.51 -2.10 9.76
C GLN A 31 -11.18 -1.67 9.19
N ARG A 32 -11.24 -0.89 8.11
CA ARG A 32 -10.14 0.01 7.79
C ARG A 32 -9.88 0.86 9.03
N PRO A 33 -8.63 0.93 9.52
CA PRO A 33 -8.29 1.82 10.62
C PRO A 33 -8.76 3.23 10.27
N ASN A 34 -9.24 3.95 11.28
CA ASN A 34 -9.68 5.32 11.04
C ASN A 34 -8.47 6.20 10.66
N ALA A 35 -8.73 7.38 10.10
CA ALA A 35 -7.66 8.24 9.60
C ALA A 35 -6.64 8.63 10.68
N GLU A 36 -7.09 8.83 11.93
CA GLU A 36 -6.24 9.20 13.06
C GLU A 36 -5.37 8.04 13.53
N GLU A 37 -5.92 6.82 13.60
CA GLU A 37 -5.17 5.60 13.89
C GLU A 37 -4.09 5.36 12.82
N THR A 38 -4.46 5.55 11.55
CA THR A 38 -3.54 5.40 10.42
C THR A 38 -2.42 6.44 10.49
N ARG A 39 -2.73 7.71 10.77
CA ARG A 39 -1.74 8.78 10.93
C ARG A 39 -0.74 8.49 12.05
N ARG A 40 -1.22 8.07 13.22
CA ARG A 40 -0.33 7.73 14.34
C ARG A 40 0.60 6.57 14.02
N TRP A 41 0.08 5.53 13.36
CA TRP A 41 0.90 4.40 12.92
C TRP A 41 1.97 4.84 11.93
N LEU A 42 1.60 5.67 10.96
CA LEU A 42 2.49 6.25 9.97
C LEU A 42 3.63 7.04 10.63
N GLU A 43 3.31 7.97 11.53
CA GLU A 43 4.30 8.77 12.28
C GLU A 43 5.28 7.89 13.07
N GLN A 44 4.80 6.82 13.70
CA GLN A 44 5.64 5.95 14.54
C GLN A 44 6.51 4.98 13.73
N GLN A 45 5.99 4.43 12.63
CA GLN A 45 6.62 3.32 11.93
C GLN A 45 7.31 3.73 10.63
N VAL A 46 6.76 4.71 9.92
CA VAL A 46 7.23 5.10 8.58
C VAL A 46 8.13 6.34 8.66
N TRP A 47 7.76 7.36 9.42
CA TRP A 47 8.55 8.60 9.53
C TRP A 47 9.87 8.42 10.30
N ALA A 48 9.95 7.37 11.13
CA ALA A 48 11.19 7.01 11.83
C ALA A 48 12.21 6.29 10.92
N LEU A 49 11.84 5.90 9.70
CA LEU A 49 12.72 5.19 8.80
C LEU A 49 13.75 6.14 8.15
N PRO A 50 14.97 5.63 7.86
CA PRO A 50 15.97 6.44 7.16
C PRO A 50 15.45 6.83 5.78
N LEU A 51 15.64 8.10 5.42
CA LEU A 51 15.28 8.61 4.12
C LEU A 51 16.24 8.02 3.07
N LEU A 52 15.70 7.30 2.08
CA LEU A 52 16.48 6.67 1.01
C LEU A 52 16.68 7.58 -0.19
N ASP A 53 15.74 8.50 -0.43
CA ASP A 53 15.73 9.42 -1.56
C ASP A 53 15.69 10.85 -1.03
N HIS A 54 16.71 11.62 -1.36
CA HIS A 54 16.86 13.01 -0.90
C HIS A 54 16.32 14.04 -1.90
N ARG A 55 15.82 13.59 -3.06
CA ARG A 55 15.18 14.47 -4.03
C ARG A 55 13.95 15.13 -3.41
N GLN A 56 13.72 16.38 -3.78
CA GLN A 56 12.50 17.08 -3.43
C GLN A 56 11.31 16.51 -4.20
N ALA A 57 10.09 16.80 -3.72
CA ALA A 57 8.87 16.24 -4.30
C ALA A 57 8.75 16.50 -5.81
N ASP A 58 9.12 17.70 -6.25
CA ASP A 58 9.04 18.09 -7.67
C ASP A 58 10.07 17.35 -8.52
N GLU A 59 11.28 17.14 -8.01
CA GLU A 59 12.34 16.34 -8.66
C GLU A 59 11.97 14.85 -8.75
N ILE A 60 11.21 14.33 -7.79
CA ILE A 60 10.69 12.96 -7.84
C ILE A 60 9.65 12.81 -8.95
N LEU A 61 8.80 13.83 -9.12
CA LEU A 61 7.77 13.86 -10.16
C LEU A 61 8.32 14.23 -11.54
N GLY A 62 9.57 14.71 -11.61
CA GLY A 62 10.19 15.20 -12.83
C GLY A 62 9.69 16.59 -13.25
N TYR A 63 9.04 17.33 -12.36
CA TYR A 63 8.78 18.76 -12.55
C TYR A 63 10.04 19.52 -12.14
N GLY A 64 11.03 19.58 -13.03
CA GLY A 64 12.17 20.46 -12.84
C GLY A 64 11.78 21.94 -12.91
N ASP A 65 12.75 22.84 -12.73
CA ASP A 65 12.56 24.30 -12.90
C ASP A 65 12.07 24.69 -14.30
N ASP A 66 12.18 23.80 -15.28
CA ASP A 66 11.70 23.96 -16.65
C ASP A 66 10.23 23.54 -16.84
N GLY A 67 9.60 22.95 -15.82
CA GLY A 67 8.21 22.51 -15.86
C GLY A 67 7.93 21.37 -16.84
N LEU A 68 8.97 20.67 -17.31
CA LEU A 68 8.86 19.58 -18.29
C LEU A 68 9.17 18.24 -17.62
N CYS A 69 8.30 17.25 -17.78
CA CYS A 69 8.60 15.88 -17.39
C CYS A 69 9.81 15.38 -18.18
N SER A 70 10.96 15.25 -17.52
CA SER A 70 12.20 14.70 -18.08
C SER A 70 12.18 13.18 -18.16
#